data_AF-K2B4D6-F1
#
_entry.id   AF-K2B4D6-F1
#
_cell.length_a   1.000
_cell.length_b   1.000
_cell.length_c   1.000
_cell.angle_alpha   90.00
_cell.angle_beta   90.00
_cell.angle_gamma   90.00
#
_symmetry.space_group_name_H-M   'P 1'
#
loop_
_entity.id
_entity.type
_entity.pdbx_description
1 polymer ?
#
loop_
_entity_poly.entity_id
_entity_poly.type
_entity_poly.pdbx_seq_one_letter_code
_entity_poly.pdbx_strand_id
1 'polypeptide(L)' 'AENSRVAIRNSRRDANTQLKEKAKKKLVTEDEERRIQDEIQKVTDHYIKEIDKVLGNKETDLMEV' A
#
# COMPACT_ATOMS: atom_id res chain seq x y z
N ALA A 1 -11.27 -0.19 -10.35
CA ALA A 1 -10.49 -0.79 -9.25
C ALA A 1 -9.08 -1.20 -9.64
N GLU A 2 -8.84 -1.81 -10.81
CA GLU A 2 -7.49 -2.31 -11.14
C GLU A 2 -6.42 -1.22 -11.23
N ASN A 3 -6.71 -0.08 -11.86
CA ASN A 3 -5.78 1.05 -11.89
C ASN A 3 -5.41 1.56 -10.48
N SER A 4 -6.38 1.56 -9.56
CA SER A 4 -6.16 1.95 -8.17
C SER A 4 -5.24 0.95 -7.44
N ARG A 5 -5.42 -0.35 -7.68
CA ARG A 5 -4.53 -1.40 -7.14
C ARG A 5 -3.11 -1.29 -7.71
N VAL A 6 -2.98 -1.00 -9.00
CA VAL A 6 -1.67 -0.75 -9.64
C VAL A 6 -0.98 0.47 -9.03
N ALA A 7 -1.70 1.57 -8.83
CA ALA A 7 -1.16 2.78 -8.21
C ALA A 7 -0.65 2.54 -6.77
N ILE A 8 -1.39 1.76 -5.98
CA ILE A 8 -0.96 1.38 -4.62
C ILE A 8 0.31 0.52 -4.66
N ARG A 9 0.37 -0.48 -5.55
CA ARG A 9 1.56 -1.32 -5.70
C ARG A 9 2.80 -0.52 -6.11
N ASN A 10 2.63 0.46 -7.00
CA ASN A 10 3.69 1.37 -7.41
C ASN A 10 4.15 2.24 -6.23
N SER A 11 3.21 2.84 -5.50
CA SER A 11 3.53 3.65 -4.30
C SER A 11 4.30 2.84 -3.25
N ARG A 12 3.89 1.58 -3.01
CA ARG A 12 4.62 0.67 -2.12
C ARG A 12 6.04 0.40 -2.60
N ARG A 13 6.22 0.19 -3.91
CA ARG A 13 7.55 -0.05 -4.51
C ARG A 13 8.45 1.17 -4.33
N ASP A 14 7.92 2.37 -4.54
CA ASP A 14 8.66 3.61 -4.41
C ASP A 14 9.06 3.88 -2.95
N ALA A 15 8.12 3.67 -2.00
CA ALA A 15 8.40 3.77 -0.58
C ALA A 15 9.51 2.80 -0.12
N ASN A 16 9.45 1.54 -0.55
CA ASN A 16 10.48 0.54 -0.25
C ASN A 16 11.82 0.86 -0.91
N THR A 17 11.81 1.48 -2.09
CA THR A 17 13.04 1.92 -2.77
C THR A 17 13.70 3.04 -1.99
N GLN A 18 12.93 4.05 -1.58
CA GLN A 18 13.43 5.15 -0.73
C GLN A 18 13.96 4.64 0.61
N LEU A 19 13.29 3.67 1.22
CA LEU A 19 13.74 3.07 2.48
C LEU A 19 15.10 2.38 2.32
N LYS A 20 15.27 1.59 1.25
CA LYS A 20 16.56 0.96 0.92
C LYS A 20 17.67 1.99 0.69
N GLU A 21 17.38 3.12 0.05
CA GLU A 21 18.36 4.20 -0.12
C GLU A 21 18.74 4.85 1.21
N LYS A 22 17.77 5.09 2.09
CA LYS A 22 18.02 5.63 3.44
C LYS A 22 18.85 4.65 4.29
N ALA A 23 18.58 3.35 4.19
CA ALA A 23 19.35 2.30 4.85
C ALA A 23 20.80 2.26 4.35
N LYS A 24 21.03 2.35 3.03
CA LYS A 24 22.38 2.46 2.44
C LYS A 24 23.14 3.69 2.93
N LYS A 25 22.44 4.81 3.13
CA LYS A 25 23.00 6.05 3.69
C LYS A 25 23.18 5.99 5.21
N LYS A 26 22.87 4.86 5.86
CA LYS A 26 22.89 4.67 7.32
C LYS A 26 22.04 5.71 8.08
N LEU A 27 20.96 6.19 7.45
CA LEU A 27 20.02 7.15 8.04
C LEU A 27 18.93 6.48 8.87
N VAL A 28 18.80 5.16 8.75
CA VAL A 28 17.86 4.31 9.50
C VAL A 28 18.59 3.06 9.95
N THR A 29 18.27 2.60 11.15
CA THR A 29 18.76 1.33 11.71
C THR A 29 18.01 0.14 11.09
N GLU A 30 18.55 -1.07 11.26
CA GLU A 30 17.89 -2.29 10.76
C GLU A 30 16.52 -2.52 11.43
N ASP A 31 16.40 -2.19 12.71
CA ASP A 31 15.13 -2.29 13.45
C ASP A 31 14.09 -1.28 12.94
N GLU A 32 14.51 -0.05 12.64
CA GLU A 32 13.65 0.96 12.02
C GLU A 32 13.25 0.56 10.60
N GLU A 33 14.17 0.03 9.80
CA GLU A 33 13.86 -0.46 8.45
C GLU A 33 12.76 -1.52 8.50
N ARG A 34 12.87 -2.52 9.39
CA ARG A 34 11.84 -3.55 9.56
C ARG A 34 10.51 -2.96 9.99
N ARG A 35 10.49 -2.05 10.96
CA ARG A 35 9.24 -1.37 11.39
C ARG A 35 8.59 -0.58 10.27
N ILE A 36 9.37 0.18 9.50
CA ILE A 36 8.84 0.99 8.40
C ILE A 36 8.31 0.10 7.28
N GLN A 37 8.95 -1.04 6.98
CA GLN A 37 8.42 -2.01 6.02
C GLN A 37 7.07 -2.58 6.47
N ASP A 38 6.92 -2.92 7.75
CA ASP A 38 5.66 -3.40 8.31
C ASP A 38 4.56 -2.34 8.24
N GLU A 39 4.88 -1.07 8.51
CA GLU A 39 3.95 0.04 8.40
C GLU A 39 3.52 0.28 6.95
N ILE A 40 4.47 0.28 6.01
CA ILE A 40 4.19 0.38 4.57
C ILE A 40 3.23 -0.72 4.14
N GLN A 41 3.45 -1.96 4.61
CA GLN A 41 2.61 -3.10 4.28
C GLN A 41 1.20 -2.94 4.88
N LYS A 42 1.08 -2.55 6.15
CA LYS A 42 -0.22 -2.29 6.80
C LYS A 42 -1.05 -1.23 6.08
N VAL A 43 -0.42 -0.11 5.70
CA VAL A 43 -1.09 0.98 4.96
C VAL A 43 -1.51 0.51 3.57
N THR A 44 -0.65 -0.23 2.87
CA THR A 44 -0.97 -0.82 1.56
C THR A 44 -2.21 -1.72 1.66
N ASP A 45 -2.22 -2.63 2.62
CA ASP A 45 -3.31 -3.60 2.80
C ASP A 45 -4.62 -2.91 3.21
N HIS A 46 -4.54 -1.86 4.02
CA HIS A 46 -5.71 -1.06 4.39
C HIS A 46 -6.36 -0.43 3.15
N TYR A 47 -5.59 0.25 2.30
CA TYR A 47 -6.17 0.90 1.12
C TYR A 47 -6.64 -0.08 0.05
N ILE A 48 -6.03 -1.25 -0.08
CA ILE A 48 -6.55 -2.32 -0.95
C ILE A 48 -7.94 -2.76 -0.47
N LYS A 49 -8.10 -3.01 0.84
CA LYS A 49 -9.41 -3.38 1.42
C LYS A 49 -10.46 -2.30 1.21
N GLU A 50 -10.10 -1.03 1.36
CA GLU A 50 -11.04 0.08 1.12
C GLU A 50 -11.47 0.15 -0.35
N ILE A 51 -10.55 -0.06 -1.30
CA ILE A 51 -10.90 -0.14 -2.73
C ILE A 51 -11.86 -1.30 -3.00
N ASP A 52 -11.58 -2.48 -2.46
CA ASP A 52 -12.41 -3.66 -2.68
C ASP A 52 -13.80 -3.48 -2.05
N LYS A 53 -13.89 -2.83 -0.89
CA LYS A 53 -15.17 -2.45 -0.26
C LYS A 53 -15.98 -1.48 -1.11
N VAL A 54 -15.35 -0.41 -1.61
CA VAL A 54 -16.03 0.58 -2.47
C VAL A 54 -16.49 -0.06 -3.77
N LEU A 55 -15.67 -0.94 -4.36
CA LEU A 55 -16.04 -1.68 -5.56
C LEU A 55 -17.24 -2.59 -5.29
N GLY A 56 -17.19 -3.39 -4.23
CA GLY A 56 -18.27 -4.32 -3.86
C GLY A 56 -19.58 -3.59 -3.60
N ASN A 57 -19.56 -2.49 -2.83
CA ASN A 57 -20.75 -1.66 -2.63
C ASN A 57 -21.31 -1.15 -3.96
N LYS A 58 -20.44 -0.67 -4.86
CA LYS A 58 -20.89 -0.16 -6.17
C LYS A 58 -21.47 -1.26 -7.05
N GLU A 59 -20.94 -2.48 -6.98
CA GLU A 59 -21.47 -3.65 -7.69
C GLU A 59 -22.85 -4.06 -7.13
N THR A 60 -23.03 -4.05 -5.81
CA THR A 60 -24.34 -4.31 -5.18
C THR A 60 -25.37 -3.24 -5.55
N ASP A 61 -25.02 -1.95 -5.45
CA ASP A 61 -25.89 -0.83 -5.85
C ASP A 61 -26.32 -0.91 -7.33
N LEU A 62 -25.47 -1.48 -8.21
CA LEU A 62 -25.79 -1.66 -9.63
C LEU A 62 -26.65 -2.91 -9.90
N MET A 63 -26.63 -3.89 -9.00
CA MET A 63 -27.42 -5.13 -9.09
C MET A 63 -28.78 -5.02 -8.42
N GLU A 64 -28.95 -4.12 -7.44
CA GLU A 64 -30.25 -3.74 -6.91
C GLU A 64 -31.01 -2.88 -7.93
N VAL A 65 -31.82 -3.54 -8.77
CA VAL A 65 -32.89 -2.95 -9.60
C VAL A 65 -34.21 -3.60 -9.20
#